data_AF-A0A7R7WC81-F1
#
_entry.id   AF-A0A7R7WC81-F1
#
_cell.length_a   1.000
_cell.length_b   1.000
_cell.length_c   1.000
_cell.angle_alpha   90.00
_cell.angle_beta   90.00
_cell.angle_gamma   90.00
#
_symmetry.space_group_name_H-M   'P 1'
#
loop_
_entity.id
_entity.type
_entity.pdbx_description
1 polymer ?
#
loop_
_entity_poly.entity_id
_entity_poly.type
_entity_poly.pdbx_seq_one_letter_code
_entity_poly.pdbx_strand_id
1 'polypeptide(L)'
;MTFAHNDYMVAWICALSLELAAVKAILDEVHPPLSQPASDHNVYILGRISSHNVIVACLPGGVYGTISATAVASHMVSTFRNIRFGLMVGIGGGVPSQSADIRLGDVVVSMPTATSGGII
;
A
#
# COMPACT_ATOMS: atom_id res chain seq x y z
N MET A 1 -12.08 -17.47 -12.96
CA MET A 1 -12.38 -16.14 -13.54
C MET A 1 -11.10 -15.61 -14.16
N THR A 2 -11.18 -14.86 -15.25
CA THR A 2 -10.01 -14.23 -15.90
C THR A 2 -9.91 -12.80 -15.39
N PHE A 3 -8.78 -12.43 -14.79
CA PHE A 3 -8.53 -11.07 -14.29
C PHE A 3 -7.72 -10.25 -15.30
N ALA A 4 -7.96 -8.95 -15.34
CA ALA A 4 -7.22 -7.97 -16.12
C ALA A 4 -6.79 -6.79 -15.24
N HIS A 5 -5.81 -6.00 -15.70
CA HIS A 5 -5.30 -4.83 -14.96
C HIS A 5 -6.40 -3.84 -14.59
N ASN A 6 -7.43 -3.69 -15.45
CA ASN A 6 -8.53 -2.76 -15.23
C ASN A 6 -9.51 -3.22 -14.14
N ASP A 7 -9.43 -4.47 -13.67
CA ASP A 7 -10.30 -4.96 -12.60
C ASP A 7 -9.86 -4.48 -11.22
N TYR A 8 -8.67 -3.87 -11.10
CA TYR A 8 -8.08 -3.45 -9.84
C TYR A 8 -8.15 -1.93 -9.67
N MET A 9 -8.66 -1.52 -8.51
CA MET A 9 -9.05 -0.13 -8.27
C MET A 9 -8.45 0.44 -6.99
N VAL A 10 -7.87 -0.40 -6.13
CA VAL A 10 -7.30 -0.02 -4.84
C VAL A 10 -5.84 -0.46 -4.82
N ALA A 11 -4.95 0.51 -4.64
CA ALA A 11 -3.53 0.26 -4.40
C ALA A 11 -3.27 0.18 -2.89
N TRP A 12 -2.51 -0.81 -2.45
CA TRP A 12 -2.04 -1.00 -1.08
C TRP A 12 -0.52 -1.13 -1.09
N ILE A 13 0.16 -0.19 -0.45
CA ILE A 13 1.63 -0.15 -0.37
C ILE A 13 2.05 -0.35 1.09
N CYS A 14 2.97 -1.29 1.30
CA CYS A 14 3.61 -1.55 2.58
C CYS A 14 5.08 -1.10 2.55
N ALA A 15 5.58 -0.61 3.68
CA ALA A 15 7.00 -0.30 3.85
C ALA A 15 7.84 -1.54 4.16
N LEU A 16 7.30 -2.47 4.94
CA LEU A 16 8.03 -3.59 5.52
C LEU A 16 7.42 -4.94 5.11
N SER A 17 8.26 -5.97 5.04
CA SER A 17 7.82 -7.32 4.71
C SER A 17 6.86 -7.92 5.74
N LEU A 18 6.94 -7.51 7.01
CA LEU A 18 5.99 -7.92 8.05
C LEU A 18 4.60 -7.34 7.79
N GLU A 19 4.52 -6.09 7.35
CA GLU A 19 3.25 -5.44 6.98
C GLU A 19 2.64 -6.16 5.77
N LEU A 20 3.46 -6.47 4.76
CA LEU A 20 3.04 -7.26 3.61
C LEU A 20 2.50 -8.64 4.03
N ALA A 21 3.15 -9.31 4.99
CA ALA A 21 2.69 -10.60 5.50
C ALA A 21 1.31 -10.49 6.17
N ALA A 22 1.06 -9.40 6.92
CA ALA A 22 -0.25 -9.13 7.50
C ALA A 22 -1.31 -8.91 6.42
N VAL A 23 -1.01 -8.12 5.38
CA VAL A 23 -1.94 -7.90 4.27
C VAL A 23 -2.28 -9.21 3.56
N LYS A 24 -1.28 -10.04 3.25
CA LYS A 24 -1.50 -11.36 2.64
C LYS A 24 -2.43 -12.24 3.47
N ALA A 25 -2.35 -12.17 4.79
CA ALA A 25 -3.16 -12.98 5.69
C ALA A 25 -4.63 -12.53 5.76
N ILE A 26 -4.94 -11.28 5.40
CA ILE A 26 -6.31 -10.72 5.45
C ILE A 26 -7.02 -10.69 4.10
N LEU A 27 -6.35 -11.05 3.00
CA LEU A 27 -7.00 -11.17 1.69
C LEU A 27 -8.04 -12.30 1.73
N ASP A 28 -9.24 -12.03 1.24
CA ASP A 28 -10.28 -13.05 1.07
C ASP A 28 -9.92 -14.05 -0.03
N GLU A 29 -9.23 -13.55 -1.06
CA GLU A 29 -8.78 -14.33 -2.22
C GLU A 29 -7.45 -13.76 -2.73
N VAL A 30 -6.54 -14.65 -3.13
CA VAL A 30 -5.33 -14.31 -3.86
C VAL A 30 -5.54 -14.65 -5.32
N HIS A 31 -5.37 -13.67 -6.20
CA HIS A 31 -5.53 -13.84 -7.64
C HIS A 31 -4.19 -14.26 -8.30
N PRO A 32 -4.24 -14.92 -9.47
CA PRO A 32 -3.05 -15.18 -10.27
C PRO A 32 -2.32 -13.87 -10.66
N PRO A 33 -0.99 -13.90 -10.83
CA PRO A 33 -0.24 -12.74 -11.29
C PRO A 33 -0.66 -12.35 -12.71
N LEU A 34 -0.57 -11.06 -13.00
CA LEU A 34 -0.76 -10.52 -14.34
C LEU A 34 0.58 -10.17 -14.98
N SER A 35 0.63 -10.14 -16.31
CA SER A 35 1.82 -9.72 -17.05
C SER A 35 2.14 -8.25 -16.79
N GLN A 36 3.36 -7.94 -16.35
CA GLN A 36 3.80 -6.56 -16.12
C GLN A 36 4.81 -6.10 -17.19
N PRO A 37 4.88 -4.79 -17.49
CA PRO A 37 5.94 -4.23 -18.34
C PRO A 37 7.32 -4.50 -17.75
N ALA A 38 8.34 -4.69 -18.60
CA ALA A 38 9.73 -4.89 -18.15
C ALA A 38 10.32 -3.68 -17.39
N SER A 39 9.70 -2.50 -17.52
CA SER A 39 10.07 -1.29 -16.79
C SER A 39 9.49 -1.23 -15.37
N ASP A 40 8.57 -2.12 -15.03
CA ASP A 40 7.98 -2.22 -13.69
C ASP A 40 8.67 -3.34 -12.92
N HIS A 41 9.50 -2.95 -11.96
CA HIS A 41 10.26 -3.86 -11.11
C HIS A 41 9.55 -4.19 -9.79
N ASN A 42 8.32 -3.70 -9.58
CA ASN A 42 7.57 -4.04 -8.39
C ASN A 42 7.18 -5.52 -8.39
N VAL A 43 7.07 -6.07 -7.20
CA VAL A 43 6.48 -7.39 -6.96
C VAL A 43 5.08 -7.18 -6.40
N TYR A 44 4.07 -7.62 -7.16
CA TYR A 44 2.68 -7.48 -6.78
C TYR A 44 2.10 -8.77 -6.21
N ILE A 45 1.26 -8.62 -5.19
CA ILE A 45 0.22 -9.60 -4.87
C ILE A 45 -1.11 -8.99 -5.28
N LEU A 46 -1.87 -9.76 -6.04
CA LEU A 46 -3.20 -9.39 -6.46
C LEU A 46 -4.20 -10.20 -5.65
N GLY A 47 -5.29 -9.57 -5.25
CA GLY A 47 -6.30 -10.26 -4.48
C GLY A 47 -7.55 -9.45 -4.29
N ARG A 48 -8.37 -9.89 -3.33
CA ARG A 48 -9.65 -9.30 -3.03
C ARG A 48 -9.85 -9.12 -1.52
N ILE A 49 -10.44 -8.00 -1.14
CA ILE A 49 -10.98 -7.74 0.20
C ILE A 49 -12.42 -7.26 0.00
N SER A 50 -13.37 -8.00 0.55
CA SER A 50 -14.80 -7.85 0.30
C SER A 50 -15.09 -7.79 -1.22
N SER A 51 -15.70 -6.70 -1.69
CA SER A 51 -16.02 -6.45 -3.10
C SER A 51 -14.93 -5.73 -3.88
N HIS A 52 -13.74 -5.51 -3.30
CA HIS A 52 -12.68 -4.70 -3.89
C HIS A 52 -11.48 -5.56 -4.30
N ASN A 53 -11.11 -5.47 -5.56
CA ASN A 53 -9.85 -6.03 -6.05
C ASN A 53 -8.71 -5.06 -5.71
N VAL A 54 -7.70 -5.59 -5.02
CA VAL A 54 -6.58 -4.83 -4.45
C VAL A 54 -5.27 -5.25 -5.10
N ILE A 55 -4.42 -4.25 -5.39
CA ILE A 55 -3.02 -4.47 -5.75
C ILE A 55 -2.19 -4.20 -4.50
N VAL A 56 -1.42 -5.19 -4.06
CA VAL A 56 -0.53 -5.06 -2.90
C VAL A 56 0.91 -5.05 -3.38
N ALA A 57 1.70 -4.06 -2.98
CA ALA A 57 3.14 -4.05 -3.16
C ALA A 57 3.85 -3.70 -1.85
N CYS A 58 5.11 -4.12 -1.75
CA CYS A 58 6.00 -3.74 -0.67
C CYS A 58 7.21 -3.00 -1.24
N LEU A 59 7.79 -2.09 -0.46
CA LEU A 59 9.06 -1.46 -0.82
C LEU A 59 10.18 -2.51 -0.93
N PRO A 60 11.24 -2.24 -1.71
CA PRO A 60 12.39 -3.14 -1.81
C PRO A 60 12.98 -3.45 -0.44
N GLY A 61 13.36 -4.71 -0.21
CA GLY A 61 13.88 -5.16 1.08
C GLY A 61 15.06 -4.32 1.56
N GLY A 62 14.99 -3.85 2.82
CA GLY A 62 16.02 -3.00 3.42
C GLY A 62 16.01 -1.54 2.95
N VAL A 63 15.10 -1.15 2.04
CA VAL A 63 14.96 0.22 1.55
C VAL A 63 13.58 0.76 1.94
N TYR A 64 13.56 1.86 2.69
CA TYR A 64 12.35 2.51 3.15
C TYR A 64 12.41 4.01 2.87
N GLY A 65 11.27 4.69 3.04
CA GLY A 65 11.15 6.13 2.89
C GLY A 65 10.42 6.56 1.62
N THR A 66 10.28 7.87 1.48
CA THR A 66 9.39 8.52 0.50
C THR A 66 9.81 8.29 -0.94
N ILE A 67 11.12 8.19 -1.22
CA ILE A 67 11.64 7.96 -2.58
C ILE A 67 11.22 6.58 -3.08
N SER A 68 11.46 5.53 -2.29
CA SER A 68 11.07 4.17 -2.65
C SER A 68 9.56 4.02 -2.76
N ALA A 69 8.80 4.63 -1.84
CA ALA A 69 7.34 4.64 -1.91
C ALA A 69 6.83 5.34 -3.19
N THR A 70 7.46 6.45 -3.57
CA THR A 70 7.13 7.17 -4.81
C THR A 70 7.40 6.30 -6.04
N ALA A 71 8.54 5.60 -6.09
CA ALA A 71 8.87 4.72 -7.20
C ALA A 71 7.86 3.57 -7.32
N VAL A 72 7.55 2.89 -6.21
CA VAL A 72 6.56 1.81 -6.17
C VAL A 72 5.19 2.32 -6.64
N ALA A 73 4.71 3.44 -6.09
CA ALA A 73 3.42 4.02 -6.47
C ALA A 73 3.38 4.43 -7.95
N SER A 74 4.46 5.04 -8.47
CA SER A 74 4.53 5.50 -9.86
C SER A 74 4.44 4.35 -10.85
N HIS A 75 5.18 3.26 -10.59
CA HIS A 75 5.10 2.05 -11.39
C HIS A 75 3.71 1.41 -11.30
N MET A 76 3.14 1.31 -10.09
CA MET A 76 1.82 0.72 -9.88
C MET A 76 0.71 1.48 -10.63
N VAL A 77 0.71 2.81 -10.60
CA VAL A 77 -0.26 3.64 -11.34
C VAL A 77 -0.05 3.55 -12.85
N SER A 78 1.19 3.38 -13.31
CA SER A 78 1.49 3.17 -14.74
C SER A 78 0.99 1.82 -15.25
N THR A 79 1.10 0.76 -14.43
CA THR A 79 0.71 -0.61 -14.77
C THR A 79 -0.79 -0.86 -14.59
N PHE A 80 -1.39 -0.37 -13.49
CA PHE A 80 -2.81 -0.53 -13.17
C PHE A 80 -3.55 0.80 -13.35
N ARG A 81 -4.02 1.05 -14.58
CA ARG A 81 -4.59 2.34 -14.98
C ARG A 81 -5.94 2.69 -14.37
N ASN A 82 -6.63 1.73 -13.74
CA ASN A 82 -7.95 1.94 -13.13
C ASN A 82 -7.90 2.14 -11.59
N ILE A 83 -6.71 2.35 -11.02
CA ILE A 83 -6.57 2.73 -9.61
C ILE A 83 -7.33 4.03 -9.35
N ARG A 84 -8.22 4.00 -8.35
CA ARG A 84 -8.97 5.16 -7.87
C ARG A 84 -8.30 5.85 -6.69
N PHE A 85 -7.68 5.07 -5.82
CA PHE A 85 -6.92 5.58 -4.67
C PHE A 85 -5.87 4.56 -4.23
N GLY A 86 -4.85 5.06 -3.53
CA GLY A 86 -3.81 4.25 -2.91
C GLY A 86 -3.76 4.46 -1.41
N LEU A 87 -3.41 3.41 -0.69
CA LEU A 87 -3.20 3.39 0.75
C LEU A 87 -1.73 3.04 1.01
N MET A 88 -1.02 3.92 1.72
CA MET A 88 0.23 3.55 2.37
C MET A 88 -0.13 3.07 3.77
N VAL A 89 0.03 1.78 4.04
CA VAL A 89 -0.36 1.18 5.32
C VAL A 89 0.82 0.46 5.92
N GLY A 90 1.14 0.79 7.15
CA GLY A 90 2.24 0.20 7.89
C GLY A 90 2.17 0.56 9.36
N ILE A 91 3.16 0.09 10.10
CA ILE A 91 3.37 0.47 11.49
C ILE A 91 4.12 1.79 11.57
N GLY A 92 3.92 2.54 12.65
CA GLY A 92 4.59 3.81 12.90
C GLY A 92 4.96 3.97 14.38
N GLY A 93 5.91 4.85 14.64
CA GLY A 93 6.21 5.32 15.99
C GLY A 93 5.27 6.47 16.38
N GLY A 94 4.83 6.51 17.64
CA GLY A 94 4.05 7.62 18.19
C GLY A 94 4.89 8.48 19.13
N VAL A 95 4.61 9.79 19.19
CA VAL A 95 5.17 10.72 20.16
C VAL A 95 4.03 11.30 21.00
N PRO A 96 3.64 10.66 22.12
CA PRO A 96 2.55 11.13 22.96
C PRO A 96 2.86 12.49 23.58
N SER A 97 1.83 13.30 23.82
CA SER A 97 1.96 14.59 24.50
C SER A 97 0.70 14.90 25.31
N GLN A 98 0.72 15.96 26.13
CA GLN A 98 -0.48 16.37 26.88
C GLN A 98 -1.66 16.76 25.98
N SER A 99 -1.40 17.20 24.75
CA SER A 99 -2.42 17.55 23.76
C SER A 99 -2.78 16.40 22.80
N ALA A 100 -2.06 15.28 22.86
CA ALA A 100 -2.29 14.11 22.00
C ALA A 100 -1.99 12.81 22.76
N ASP A 101 -3.05 12.15 23.23
CA ASP A 101 -3.02 10.86 23.92
C ASP A 101 -2.83 9.70 22.93
N ILE A 102 -1.65 9.62 22.31
CA ILE A 102 -1.27 8.54 21.39
C ILE A 102 -0.84 7.31 22.21
N ARG A 103 -1.41 6.15 21.91
CA ARG A 103 -1.15 4.89 22.61
C ARG A 103 -0.75 3.77 21.65
N LEU A 104 -0.06 2.76 22.19
CA LEU A 104 0.22 1.55 21.43
C LEU A 104 -1.09 0.86 21.07
N GLY A 105 -1.23 0.52 19.79
CA GLY A 105 -2.44 -0.09 19.24
C GLY A 105 -3.39 0.91 18.58
N ASP A 106 -3.16 2.21 18.70
CA ASP A 106 -3.94 3.21 17.97
C ASP A 106 -3.73 3.08 16.46
N VAL A 107 -4.82 3.23 15.71
CA VAL A 107 -4.79 3.37 14.25
C VAL A 107 -4.91 4.85 13.92
N VAL A 108 -3.87 5.39 13.27
CA VAL A 108 -3.83 6.79 12.86
C VAL A 108 -4.07 6.89 11.37
N VAL A 109 -4.97 7.79 10.97
CA VAL A 109 -5.23 8.13 9.57
C VAL A 109 -4.67 9.52 9.30
N SER A 110 -3.83 9.64 8.28
CA SER A 110 -3.18 10.91 7.97
C SER A 110 -4.21 11.97 7.57
N MET A 111 -4.16 13.12 8.23
CA MET A 111 -4.93 14.31 7.85
C MET A 111 -3.96 15.40 7.39
N PRO A 112 -3.67 15.49 6.08
CA PRO A 112 -2.77 16.50 5.57
C PRO A 112 -3.35 17.91 5.74
N THR A 113 -2.46 18.87 5.97
CA THR A 113 -2.74 20.31 5.94
C THR A 113 -1.98 20.95 4.78
N ALA A 114 -2.14 22.26 4.58
CA ALA A 114 -1.38 22.98 3.55
C ALA A 114 0.15 22.88 3.72
N THR A 115 0.64 22.56 4.92
CA THR A 115 2.07 22.58 5.28
C THR A 115 2.61 21.24 5.77
N SER A 116 1.76 20.21 5.95
CA SER A 116 2.17 18.91 6.49
C SER A 116 1.37 17.78 5.84
N GLY A 117 2.04 16.64 5.62
CA GLY A 117 1.40 15.40 5.16
C GLY A 117 0.47 14.76 6.19
N GLY A 118 0.52 15.20 7.45
CA GLY A 118 -0.24 14.67 8.59
C GLY A 118 0.60 13.74 9.45
N ILE A 119 1.00 12.60 8.89
CA ILE A 119 1.95 11.64 9.50
C ILE A 119 3.35 11.92 8.93
N ILE A 120 4.36 11.93 9.81
CA ILE A 120 5.77 12.24 9.50
C ILE A 120 6.64 11.08 9.99
#